data_AF-A0A524IMD6-F1
#
_entry.id   AF-A0A524IMD6-F1
#
_cell.length_a   1.000
_cell.length_b   1.000
_cell.length_c   1.000
_cell.angle_alpha   90.00
_cell.angle_beta   90.00
_cell.angle_gamma   90.00
#
_symmetry.space_group_name_H-M   'P 1'
#
loop_
_entity.id
_entity.type
_entity.pdbx_description
1 polymer ?
#
loop_
_entity_poly.entity_id
_entity_poly.type
_entity_poly.pdbx_seq_one_letter_code
_entity_poly.pdbx_strand_id
1 'polypeptide(L)'
;MNNAHSPSLGFSPHAVRGKLIVSQAMLFIIPFLLLLTGCDFRRIVVNQPIDARTLEILNPGKSSIHEVVQVLGAPDDISAKPDGMVFRYRYGDSKTMRVNFGWILRFFLPVAPSMNLGRGQDVPQVLQVAINRDGTFEQYVFQPPPPSQFSFWPF
;
A
#
# COMPACT_ATOMS: atom_id res chain seq x y z
N MET A 1 22.82 -67.44 42.85
CA MET A 1 23.71 -66.70 41.92
C MET A 1 22.85 -66.33 40.73
N ASN A 2 22.59 -65.03 40.58
CA ASN A 2 21.57 -64.47 39.69
C ASN A 2 22.12 -64.32 38.28
N ASN A 3 21.48 -64.94 37.28
CA ASN A 3 21.80 -64.70 35.88
C ASN A 3 20.98 -63.53 35.35
N ALA A 4 21.70 -62.54 34.81
CA ALA A 4 21.20 -61.27 34.32
C ALA A 4 20.33 -61.45 33.07
N HIS A 5 19.16 -60.80 33.08
CA HIS A 5 18.28 -60.66 31.94
C HIS A 5 18.71 -59.40 31.15
N SER A 6 19.29 -59.57 29.96
CA SER A 6 19.55 -58.45 29.04
C SER A 6 18.25 -58.05 28.33
N PRO A 7 17.88 -56.75 28.26
CA PRO A 7 16.78 -56.29 27.43
C PRO A 7 17.28 -56.06 26.00
N SER A 8 16.74 -56.82 25.04
CA SER A 8 16.90 -56.56 23.62
C SER A 8 16.17 -55.26 23.26
N LEU A 9 16.93 -54.19 23.01
CA LEU A 9 16.46 -52.95 22.40
C LEU A 9 16.06 -53.23 20.94
N GLY A 10 14.79 -53.62 20.74
CA GLY A 10 14.17 -53.73 19.43
C GLY A 10 13.98 -52.34 18.82
N PHE A 11 14.93 -51.89 18.01
CA PHE A 11 14.74 -50.73 17.13
C PHE A 11 13.68 -51.06 16.09
N SER A 12 12.47 -50.52 16.24
CA SER A 12 11.38 -50.70 15.28
C SER A 12 11.69 -49.95 13.96
N PRO A 13 11.90 -50.66 12.83
CA PRO A 13 12.30 -50.04 11.56
C PRO A 13 11.21 -49.15 10.94
N HIS A 14 9.97 -49.21 11.43
CA HIS A 14 8.87 -48.37 10.98
C HIS A 14 9.01 -46.90 11.43
N ALA A 15 9.65 -46.66 12.58
CA ALA A 15 9.81 -45.31 13.13
C ALA A 15 10.85 -44.47 12.36
N VAL A 16 11.89 -45.11 11.83
CA VAL A 16 12.96 -44.45 11.07
C VAL A 16 12.50 -44.14 9.64
N ARG A 17 11.77 -45.07 9.03
CA ARG A 17 11.24 -44.94 7.67
C ARG A 17 10.17 -43.83 7.59
N GLY A 18 9.32 -43.71 8.61
CA GLY A 18 8.33 -42.61 8.71
C GLY A 18 8.99 -41.22 8.84
N LYS A 19 10.07 -41.09 9.62
CA LYS A 19 10.81 -39.83 9.74
C LYS A 19 11.48 -39.41 8.44
N LEU A 20 12.03 -40.36 7.68
CA LEU A 20 12.67 -40.08 6.39
C LEU A 20 11.67 -39.64 5.32
N ILE A 21 10.51 -40.29 5.25
CA ILE A 21 9.42 -39.95 4.31
C ILE A 21 8.83 -38.57 4.62
N VAL A 22 8.61 -38.26 5.91
CA VAL A 22 8.13 -36.94 6.34
C VAL A 22 9.15 -35.85 5.99
N SER A 23 10.45 -36.10 6.22
CA SER A 23 11.52 -35.16 5.88
C SER A 23 11.61 -34.89 4.37
N GLN A 24 11.56 -35.95 3.55
CA GLN A 24 11.61 -35.83 2.09
C GLN A 24 10.37 -35.11 1.54
N ALA A 25 9.17 -35.42 2.05
CA ALA A 25 7.94 -34.76 1.64
C ALA A 25 7.95 -33.27 2.02
N MET A 26 8.45 -32.92 3.20
CA MET A 26 8.58 -31.52 3.64
C MET A 26 9.46 -30.69 2.69
N LEU A 27 10.50 -31.31 2.14
CA LEU A 27 11.46 -30.68 1.24
C LEU A 27 10.84 -30.27 -0.12
N PHE A 28 9.78 -30.96 -0.55
CA PHE A 28 9.05 -30.61 -1.78
C PHE A 28 7.77 -29.80 -1.51
N ILE A 29 7.09 -30.05 -0.39
CA ILE A 29 5.83 -29.40 -0.03
C ILE A 29 6.05 -27.92 0.33
N ILE A 30 7.12 -27.58 1.04
CA ILE A 30 7.41 -26.19 1.43
C ILE A 30 7.67 -25.29 0.20
N PRO A 31 8.60 -25.61 -0.72
CA PRO A 31 8.80 -24.78 -1.90
C PRO A 31 7.58 -24.76 -2.80
N PHE A 32 6.82 -25.87 -2.89
CA PHE A 32 5.55 -25.89 -3.60
C PHE A 32 4.53 -24.92 -2.99
N LEU A 33 4.34 -24.93 -1.67
CA LEU A 33 3.46 -23.97 -0.96
C LEU A 33 3.92 -22.51 -1.14
N LEU A 34 5.23 -22.25 -1.19
CA LEU A 34 5.78 -20.92 -1.46
C LEU A 34 5.48 -20.45 -2.89
N LEU A 35 5.53 -21.34 -3.88
CA LEU A 35 5.15 -21.03 -5.28
C LEU A 35 3.67 -20.67 -5.44
N LEU A 36 2.84 -21.15 -4.53
CA LEU A 36 1.41 -20.86 -4.51
C LEU A 36 1.06 -19.58 -3.73
N THR A 37 2.07 -18.88 -3.18
CA THR A 37 1.89 -17.53 -2.62
C THR A 37 1.87 -16.51 -3.75
N GLY A 38 0.84 -15.66 -3.79
CA GLY A 38 0.74 -14.62 -4.80
C GLY A 38 1.45 -13.35 -4.36
N CYS A 39 2.28 -12.77 -5.22
CA CYS A 39 2.76 -11.39 -5.04
C CYS A 39 1.82 -10.42 -5.77
N ASP A 40 1.29 -9.45 -5.03
CA ASP A 40 0.37 -8.42 -5.52
C ASP A 40 1.05 -7.06 -5.44
N PHE A 41 1.28 -6.45 -6.60
CA PHE A 41 1.79 -5.09 -6.73
C PHE A 41 0.61 -4.16 -7.00
N ARG A 42 0.29 -3.32 -6.02
CA ARG A 42 -0.83 -2.40 -6.11
C ARG A 42 -0.35 -0.96 -6.13
N ARG A 43 -0.63 -0.29 -7.24
CA ARG A 43 -0.50 1.15 -7.41
C ARG A 43 -1.79 1.83 -6.96
N ILE A 44 -1.69 2.84 -6.12
CA ILE A 44 -2.80 3.65 -5.63
C ILE A 44 -2.50 5.10 -6.02
N VAL A 45 -3.22 5.57 -7.04
CA VAL A 45 -3.15 6.94 -7.53
C VAL A 45 -4.26 7.74 -6.83
N VAL A 46 -3.88 8.84 -6.18
CA VAL A 46 -4.79 9.83 -5.58
C VAL A 46 -4.89 10.99 -6.55
N ASN A 47 -6.05 11.16 -7.20
CA ASN A 47 -6.34 12.16 -8.22
C ASN A 47 -5.33 12.22 -9.40
N GLN A 48 -5.66 12.97 -10.44
CA GLN A 48 -4.72 13.22 -11.54
C GLN A 48 -3.74 14.33 -11.14
N PRO A 49 -2.46 14.23 -11.55
CA PRO A 49 -1.50 15.30 -11.31
C PRO A 49 -1.94 16.59 -12.03
N ILE A 50 -1.94 17.70 -11.30
CA ILE A 50 -2.32 19.01 -11.84
C ILE A 50 -1.12 19.58 -12.60
N ASP A 51 -1.30 19.88 -13.88
CA ASP A 51 -0.27 20.49 -14.71
C ASP A 51 -0.17 22.00 -14.43
N ALA A 52 1.04 22.53 -14.37
CA ALA A 52 1.29 23.95 -14.15
C ALA A 52 0.70 24.80 -15.28
N ARG A 53 0.68 24.29 -16.51
CA ARG A 53 0.09 24.98 -17.67
C ARG A 53 -1.41 25.22 -17.53
N THR A 54 -2.10 24.32 -16.84
CA THR A 54 -3.54 24.45 -16.59
C THR A 54 -3.82 25.59 -15.60
N LEU A 55 -2.88 25.89 -14.70
CA LEU A 55 -2.95 27.03 -13.78
C LEU A 55 -2.64 28.36 -14.46
N GLU A 56 -1.85 28.38 -15.54
CA GLU A 56 -1.58 29.59 -16.33
C GLU A 56 -2.83 30.14 -17.03
N ILE A 57 -3.83 29.28 -17.27
CA ILE A 57 -5.14 29.67 -17.79
C ILE A 57 -5.90 30.53 -16.76
N LEU A 58 -5.68 30.27 -15.46
CA LEU A 58 -6.34 30.98 -14.38
C LEU A 58 -5.62 32.31 -14.12
N ASN A 59 -6.34 33.40 -14.31
CA ASN A 59 -5.80 34.74 -14.10
C ASN A 59 -6.11 35.23 -12.67
N PRO A 60 -5.08 35.53 -11.85
CA PRO A 60 -5.24 36.17 -10.56
C PRO A 60 -6.12 37.43 -10.64
N GLY A 61 -7.11 37.53 -9.75
CA GLY A 61 -8.05 38.63 -9.63
C GLY A 61 -9.17 38.68 -10.69
N LYS A 62 -9.13 37.82 -11.71
CA LYS A 62 -10.18 37.77 -12.77
C LYS A 62 -10.95 36.47 -12.75
N SER A 63 -10.26 35.35 -12.54
CA SER A 63 -10.89 34.04 -12.58
C SER A 63 -11.78 33.83 -11.36
N SER A 64 -13.00 33.35 -11.60
CA SER A 64 -13.97 33.08 -10.52
C SER A 64 -13.77 31.68 -9.93
N ILE A 65 -14.32 31.44 -8.74
CA ILE A 65 -14.41 30.08 -8.16
C ILE A 65 -14.96 29.06 -9.17
N HIS A 66 -15.98 29.44 -9.95
CA HIS A 66 -16.60 28.52 -10.90
C HIS A 66 -15.62 28.12 -12.00
N GLU A 67 -14.85 29.07 -12.51
CA GLU A 67 -13.81 28.83 -13.51
C GLU A 67 -12.68 27.96 -12.94
N VAL A 68 -12.25 28.22 -11.69
CA VAL A 68 -11.25 27.40 -11.00
C VAL A 68 -11.73 25.94 -10.89
N VAL A 69 -12.98 25.72 -10.49
CA VAL A 69 -13.55 24.37 -10.34
C VAL A 69 -13.79 23.70 -11.69
N GLN A 70 -14.14 24.45 -12.73
CA GLN A 70 -14.26 23.90 -14.09
C GLN A 70 -12.91 23.43 -14.64
N VAL A 71 -11.85 24.18 -14.34
CA VAL A 71 -10.50 23.91 -14.86
C VAL A 71 -9.77 22.83 -14.04
N LEU A 72 -9.85 22.89 -12.71
CA LEU A 72 -9.11 21.99 -11.79
C LEU A 72 -9.95 20.82 -11.27
N GLY A 73 -11.27 20.87 -11.43
CA GLY A 73 -12.19 19.92 -10.82
C GLY A 73 -12.59 20.30 -9.39
N ALA A 74 -13.24 19.36 -8.70
CA ALA A 74 -13.67 19.57 -7.32
C ALA A 74 -12.47 19.47 -6.35
N PRO A 75 -12.33 20.41 -5.40
CA PRO A 75 -11.29 20.34 -4.37
C PRO A 75 -11.54 19.21 -3.38
N ASP A 76 -10.47 18.63 -2.84
CA ASP A 76 -10.56 17.58 -1.81
C ASP A 76 -10.95 18.15 -0.44
N ASP A 77 -10.54 19.41 -0.17
CA ASP A 77 -10.81 20.11 1.08
C ASP A 77 -10.96 21.63 0.84
N ILE A 78 -11.89 22.25 1.56
CA ILE A 78 -12.17 23.68 1.50
C ILE A 78 -12.08 24.24 2.92
N SER A 79 -11.10 25.11 3.15
CA SER A 79 -10.90 25.78 4.43
C SER A 79 -11.30 27.24 4.33
N ALA A 80 -12.35 27.65 5.06
CA ALA A 80 -12.70 29.06 5.20
C ALA A 80 -11.73 29.77 6.15
N LYS A 81 -11.19 30.90 5.72
CA LYS A 81 -10.36 31.82 6.51
C LYS A 81 -11.06 33.17 6.63
N PRO A 82 -10.67 34.02 7.59
CA PRO A 82 -11.19 35.37 7.65
C PRO A 82 -11.04 36.08 6.31
N ASP A 83 -9.89 36.00 5.65
CA ASP A 83 -9.61 36.75 4.41
C ASP A 83 -10.11 36.07 3.12
N GLY A 84 -10.80 34.94 3.21
CA GLY A 84 -11.30 34.24 2.02
C GLY A 84 -11.41 32.73 2.21
N MET A 85 -11.29 31.96 1.13
CA MET A 85 -11.32 30.50 1.16
C MET A 85 -10.02 29.93 0.61
N VAL A 86 -9.62 28.77 1.11
CA VAL A 86 -8.46 28.03 0.60
C VAL A 86 -8.93 26.67 0.13
N PHE A 87 -8.78 26.41 -1.16
CA PHE A 87 -9.06 25.12 -1.78
C PHE A 87 -7.78 24.30 -1.78
N ARG A 88 -7.88 23.04 -1.38
CA ARG A 88 -6.75 22.12 -1.31
C ARG A 88 -7.01 20.95 -2.25
N TYR A 89 -6.09 20.76 -3.18
CA TYR A 89 -6.08 19.64 -4.10
C TYR A 89 -4.89 18.76 -3.76
N ARG A 90 -5.13 17.46 -3.59
CA ARG A 90 -4.14 16.46 -3.24
C ARG A 90 -3.99 15.51 -4.41
N TYR A 91 -2.79 15.42 -4.96
CA TYR A 91 -2.50 14.49 -6.04
C TYR A 91 -1.21 13.71 -5.76
N GLY A 92 -1.18 12.41 -6.05
CA GLY A 92 -0.01 11.58 -5.74
C GLY A 92 -0.13 10.15 -6.22
N ASP A 93 1.01 9.44 -6.27
CA ASP A 93 1.08 8.06 -6.74
C ASP A 93 1.82 7.19 -5.73
N SER A 94 1.08 6.45 -4.92
CA SER A 94 1.67 5.53 -3.94
C SER A 94 1.73 4.10 -4.50
N LYS A 95 2.84 3.41 -4.27
CA LYS A 95 3.03 2.01 -4.67
C LYS A 95 3.13 1.14 -3.43
N THR A 96 2.40 0.04 -3.42
CA THR A 96 2.39 -0.93 -2.33
C THR A 96 2.63 -2.34 -2.87
N MET A 97 3.40 -3.13 -2.13
CA MET A 97 3.73 -4.52 -2.44
C MET A 97 3.19 -5.42 -1.34
N ARG A 98 2.38 -6.40 -1.71
CA ARG A 98 1.70 -7.32 -0.80
C ARG A 98 1.99 -8.75 -1.22
N VAL A 99 2.11 -9.64 -0.24
CA VAL A 99 2.02 -11.08 -0.47
C VAL A 99 0.67 -11.54 0.05
N ASN A 100 -0.08 -12.21 -0.82
CA ASN A 100 -1.34 -12.81 -0.51
C ASN A 100 -1.14 -14.32 -0.34
N PHE A 101 -1.24 -14.82 0.89
CA PHE A 101 -1.18 -16.25 1.21
C PHE A 101 -2.53 -16.95 0.95
N GLY A 102 -3.51 -16.19 0.47
CA GLY A 102 -4.90 -16.57 0.38
C GLY A 102 -5.26 -17.57 -0.70
N TRP A 103 -4.50 -17.69 -1.79
CA TRP A 103 -4.96 -18.51 -2.91
C TRP A 103 -5.15 -19.98 -2.50
N ILE A 104 -4.28 -20.52 -1.65
CA ILE A 104 -4.40 -21.87 -1.08
C ILE A 104 -5.44 -21.91 0.05
N LEU A 105 -5.41 -20.91 0.95
CA LEU A 105 -6.21 -20.91 2.17
C LEU A 105 -7.68 -20.55 1.95
N ARG A 106 -8.04 -19.93 0.82
CA ARG A 106 -9.41 -19.50 0.48
C ARG A 106 -10.39 -20.67 0.33
N PHE A 107 -9.89 -21.90 0.11
CA PHE A 107 -10.72 -23.11 0.15
C PHE A 107 -11.19 -23.46 1.58
N PHE A 108 -10.43 -23.10 2.60
CA PHE A 108 -10.69 -23.50 3.99
C PHE A 108 -11.05 -22.32 4.91
N LEU A 109 -10.64 -21.09 4.56
CA LEU A 109 -10.84 -19.90 5.36
C LEU A 109 -11.60 -18.83 4.55
N PRO A 110 -12.66 -18.23 5.10
CA PRO A 110 -13.39 -17.14 4.44
C PRO A 110 -12.54 -15.86 4.31
N VAL A 111 -11.47 -15.73 5.11
CA VAL A 111 -10.56 -14.58 5.09
C VAL A 111 -9.13 -15.06 4.89
N ALA A 112 -8.54 -14.62 3.79
CA ALA A 112 -7.14 -14.89 3.47
C ALA A 112 -6.20 -13.93 4.21
N PRO A 113 -5.19 -14.44 4.94
CA PRO A 113 -4.15 -13.58 5.48
C PRO A 113 -3.29 -13.00 4.34
N SER A 114 -3.10 -11.68 4.36
CA SER A 114 -2.19 -10.98 3.46
C SER A 114 -1.15 -10.22 4.27
N MET A 115 0.10 -10.21 3.84
CA MET A 115 1.19 -9.46 4.48
C MET A 115 1.67 -8.38 3.52
N ASN A 116 1.81 -7.15 4.01
CA ASN A 116 2.43 -6.08 3.24
C ASN A 116 3.95 -6.23 3.34
N LEU A 117 4.64 -6.42 2.21
CA LEU A 117 6.10 -6.52 2.17
C LEU A 117 6.77 -5.16 2.04
N GLY A 118 6.12 -4.24 1.33
CA GLY A 118 6.69 -2.93 1.06
C GLY A 118 5.61 -1.88 0.92
N ARG A 119 5.84 -0.72 1.52
CA ARG A 119 4.99 0.45 1.37
C ARG A 119 5.86 1.61 0.91
N GLY A 120 5.58 2.09 -0.31
CA GLY A 120 5.98 3.43 -0.70
C GLY A 120 5.07 4.42 0.02
N GLN A 121 5.64 5.18 0.95
CA GLN A 121 5.02 6.39 1.47
C GLN A 121 5.32 7.51 0.48
N ASP A 122 4.45 7.63 -0.51
CA ASP A 122 4.39 8.83 -1.33
C ASP A 122 3.25 9.69 -0.79
N VAL A 123 3.61 10.81 -0.14
CA VAL A 123 2.61 11.75 0.36
C VAL A 123 2.11 12.54 -0.84
N PRO A 124 0.79 12.63 -1.06
CA PRO A 124 0.27 13.37 -2.19
C PRO A 124 0.75 14.83 -2.10
N GLN A 125 1.26 15.33 -3.23
CA GLN A 125 1.54 16.74 -3.42
C GLN A 125 0.25 17.53 -3.19
N VAL A 126 0.38 18.69 -2.55
CA VAL A 126 -0.76 19.52 -2.19
C VAL A 126 -0.64 20.84 -2.95
N LEU A 127 -1.61 21.10 -3.81
CA LEU A 127 -1.83 22.43 -4.38
C LEU A 127 -2.82 23.17 -3.50
N GLN A 128 -2.42 24.34 -3.02
CA GLN A 128 -3.29 25.24 -2.29
C GLN A 128 -3.65 26.41 -3.20
N VAL A 129 -4.95 26.65 -3.36
CA VAL A 129 -5.49 27.76 -4.14
C VAL A 129 -6.22 28.70 -3.19
N ALA A 130 -5.74 29.93 -3.08
CA ALA A 130 -6.39 30.97 -2.31
C ALA A 130 -7.44 31.69 -3.16
N ILE A 131 -8.62 31.82 -2.59
CA ILE A 131 -9.77 32.50 -3.16
C ILE A 131 -10.09 33.67 -2.22
N ASN A 132 -10.20 34.87 -2.77
CA ASN A 132 -10.54 36.07 -2.03
C ASN A 132 -12.02 36.01 -1.56
N ARG A 133 -12.41 36.86 -0.61
CA ARG A 133 -13.81 37.01 -0.15
C ARG A 133 -14.80 37.29 -1.28
N ASP A 134 -14.34 38.02 -2.32
CA ASP A 134 -15.15 38.36 -3.48
C ASP A 134 -15.38 37.16 -4.43
N GLY A 135 -14.82 36.00 -4.11
CA GLY A 135 -14.95 34.77 -4.90
C GLY A 135 -14.03 34.72 -6.12
N THR A 136 -13.00 35.57 -6.15
CA THR A 136 -11.97 35.60 -7.20
C THR A 136 -10.74 34.81 -6.78
N PHE A 137 -10.15 34.09 -7.73
CA PHE A 137 -8.85 33.45 -7.59
C PHE A 137 -7.77 34.49 -7.32
N GLU A 138 -6.98 34.30 -6.26
CA GLU A 138 -5.94 35.25 -5.89
C GLU A 138 -4.54 34.70 -6.18
N GLN A 139 -4.23 33.54 -5.63
CA GLN A 139 -2.91 32.93 -5.76
C GLN A 139 -2.96 31.42 -5.57
N TYR A 140 -1.90 30.75 -6.01
CA TYR A 140 -1.71 29.32 -5.81
C TYR A 140 -0.31 29.02 -5.30
N VAL A 141 -0.19 27.96 -4.50
CA VAL A 141 1.09 27.51 -3.95
C VAL A 141 1.15 25.99 -4.04
N PHE A 142 2.22 25.49 -4.66
CA PHE A 142 2.59 24.08 -4.61
C PHE A 142 3.36 23.81 -3.33
N GLN A 143 2.84 22.90 -2.50
CA GLN A 143 3.59 22.41 -1.35
C GLN A 143 4.53 21.29 -1.82
N PRO A 144 5.86 21.45 -1.64
CA PRO A 144 6.80 20.40 -2.03
C PRO A 144 6.49 19.12 -1.25
N PRO A 145 6.49 17.95 -1.91
CA PRO A 145 6.27 16.70 -1.23
C PRO A 145 7.42 16.44 -0.24
N PRO A 146 7.16 15.82 0.92
CA PRO A 146 8.22 15.25 1.72
C PRO A 146 8.98 14.20 0.89
N PRO A 147 10.24 13.89 1.24
CA PRO A 147 11.02 12.90 0.50
C PRO A 147 10.28 11.56 0.45
N SER A 148 10.20 10.98 -0.75
CA SER A 148 9.57 9.66 -0.94
C SER A 148 10.33 8.63 -0.12
N GLN A 149 9.62 7.95 0.78
CA GLN A 149 10.22 6.91 1.61
C GLN A 149 9.64 5.56 1.21
N PHE A 150 10.52 4.61 0.93
CA PHE A 150 10.13 3.22 0.74
C PHE A 150 10.55 2.43 1.97
N SER A 151 9.58 1.92 2.71
CA SER A 151 9.82 1.05 3.85
C SER A 151 9.51 -0.38 3.45
N PHE A 152 10.56 -1.20 3.41
CA PHE A 152 10.39 -2.65 3.42
C PHE A 152 10.10 -3.09 4.85
N TRP A 153 9.22 -4.08 5.02
CA TRP A 153 8.83 -4.63 6.32
C TRP A 153 10.03 -4.82 7.28
N PRO A 154 9.89 -4.62 8.60
CA PRO A 154 8.70 -4.21 9.37
C PRO A 154 8.66 -2.68 9.50
N PHE A 155 7.50 -2.08 9.18
CA PHE A 155 7.30 -0.63 9.24
C PHE A 155 6.21 -0.26 10.24
#